data_AF-A0AAI8GAJ3-F1
#
_entry.id   AF-A0AAI8GAJ3-F1
#
_cell.length_a   1.000
_cell.length_b   1.000
_cell.length_c   1.000
_cell.angle_alpha   90.00
_cell.angle_beta   90.00
_cell.angle_gamma   90.00
#
_symmetry.space_group_name_H-M   'P 1'
#
loop_
_entity.id
_entity.type
_entity.pdbx_description
1 polymer ?
#
loop_
_entity_poly.entity_id
_entity_poly.type
_entity_poly.pdbx_seq_one_letter_code
_entity_poly.pdbx_strand_id
1 'polypeptide(L)'
;MELILRQDVQNLGFKDDIVTVKPGYGRNFLIPQGFAVLATPSAKKVLAENLKQKAHKEAKIVADAKAKAEAIKALEIKITAKAGGEKLFGSVTSADLAQVLEKNGQAIEKKFITSGVIKRIGKYSATIRLHREVIVDLPFEIVAEQA
;
A
#
# COMPACT_ATOMS: atom_id res chain seq x y z
N MET A 1 6.27 25.83 -27.88
CA MET A 1 4.91 25.85 -27.28
C MET A 1 4.96 24.98 -26.05
N GLU A 2 4.61 25.53 -24.89
CA GLU A 2 4.63 24.77 -23.63
C GLU A 2 3.29 24.09 -23.38
N LEU A 3 3.35 22.83 -22.98
CA LEU A 3 2.19 21.99 -22.71
C LEU A 3 2.38 21.24 -21.39
N ILE A 4 1.27 20.94 -20.73
CA ILE A 4 1.20 20.04 -19.57
C ILE A 4 0.65 18.71 -20.07
N LEU A 5 1.39 17.62 -19.89
CA LEU A 5 0.95 16.29 -20.29
C LEU A 5 -0.14 15.78 -19.33
N ARG A 6 -1.20 15.20 -19.88
CA ARG A 6 -2.30 14.57 -19.13
C ARG A 6 -2.12 13.06 -18.96
N GLN A 7 -1.24 12.48 -19.76
CA GLN A 7 -0.89 11.08 -19.78
C GLN A 7 0.57 10.93 -20.20
N ASP A 8 1.13 9.76 -19.97
CA ASP A 8 2.49 9.44 -20.40
C ASP A 8 2.54 9.39 -21.93
N VAL A 9 3.54 10.05 -22.51
CA VAL A 9 3.77 10.08 -23.96
C VAL A 9 5.18 9.59 -24.22
N GLN A 10 5.28 8.50 -24.99
CA GLN A 10 6.55 7.88 -25.32
C GLN A 10 7.51 8.90 -25.95
N ASN A 11 8.75 8.95 -25.47
CA ASN A 11 9.81 9.86 -25.92
C ASN A 11 9.51 11.36 -25.71
N LEU A 12 8.54 11.72 -24.85
CA LEU A 12 8.21 13.11 -24.55
C LEU A 12 8.22 13.41 -23.05
N GLY A 13 7.55 12.59 -22.23
CA GLY A 13 7.48 12.80 -20.79
C GLY A 13 6.35 12.01 -20.13
N PHE A 14 6.23 12.20 -18.82
CA PHE A 14 5.21 11.57 -17.99
C PHE A 14 4.02 12.49 -17.76
N LYS A 15 2.92 11.92 -17.27
CA LYS A 15 1.75 12.66 -16.83
C LYS A 15 2.14 13.75 -15.81
N ASP A 16 1.49 14.91 -15.94
CA ASP A 16 1.70 16.10 -15.13
C ASP A 16 3.04 16.84 -15.41
N ASP A 17 3.85 16.39 -16.38
CA ASP A 17 5.07 17.11 -16.80
C ASP A 17 4.77 18.33 -17.68
N ILE A 18 5.59 19.37 -17.53
CA ILE A 18 5.61 20.55 -18.41
C ILE A 18 6.68 20.34 -19.47
N VAL A 19 6.25 20.19 -20.73
CA VAL A 19 7.14 19.93 -21.87
C VAL A 19 7.05 21.05 -22.90
N THR A 20 8.17 21.33 -23.55
CA THR A 20 8.23 22.29 -24.67
C THR A 20 8.28 21.54 -25.99
N VAL A 21 7.25 21.73 -26.82
CA VAL A 21 7.15 21.09 -28.14
C VAL A 21 6.99 22.11 -29.27
N LYS A 22 7.20 21.63 -30.50
CA LYS A 22 6.88 22.42 -31.71
C LYS A 22 5.36 22.69 -31.77
N PRO A 23 4.92 23.91 -32.14
CA PRO A 23 3.50 24.28 -32.12
C PRO A 23 2.59 23.35 -32.92
N GLY A 24 3.04 22.85 -34.07
CA GLY A 24 2.26 21.92 -34.90
C GLY A 24 1.99 20.58 -34.20
N TYR A 25 2.97 20.03 -33.50
CA TYR A 25 2.82 18.78 -32.76
C TYR A 25 1.84 18.94 -31.57
N GLY A 26 1.91 20.09 -30.88
CA GLY A 26 0.96 20.42 -29.82
C GLY A 26 -0.48 20.59 -30.33
N ARG A 27 -0.68 21.46 -31.32
CA ARG A 27 -2.01 21.85 -31.80
C ARG A 27 -2.72 20.78 -32.62
N ASN A 28 -1.99 20.00 -33.41
CA ASN A 28 -2.59 19.05 -34.35
C ASN A 28 -2.66 17.63 -33.80
N PHE A 29 -1.87 17.29 -32.79
CA PHE A 29 -1.77 15.92 -32.26
C PHE A 29 -2.04 15.86 -30.75
N LEU A 30 -1.21 16.49 -29.93
CA LEU A 30 -1.27 16.31 -28.46
C LEU A 30 -2.55 16.89 -27.82
N ILE A 31 -2.98 18.07 -28.24
CA ILE A 31 -4.19 18.72 -27.68
C ILE A 31 -5.47 18.02 -28.18
N PRO A 32 -5.67 17.78 -29.50
CA PRO A 32 -6.91 17.15 -29.99
C PRO A 32 -7.09 15.71 -29.48
N GLN A 33 -6.00 14.96 -29.29
CA GLN A 33 -6.07 13.62 -28.72
C GLN A 33 -6.19 13.61 -27.18
N GLY A 34 -6.18 14.78 -26.53
CA GLY A 34 -6.30 14.90 -25.09
C GLY A 34 -5.04 14.54 -24.30
N PHE A 35 -3.91 14.33 -24.99
CA PHE A 35 -2.65 13.95 -24.36
C PHE A 35 -1.99 15.10 -23.61
N ALA A 36 -2.28 16.34 -23.99
CA ALA A 36 -1.73 17.51 -23.34
C ALA A 36 -2.69 18.70 -23.33
N VAL A 37 -2.43 19.65 -22.45
CA VAL A 37 -3.14 20.94 -22.35
C VAL A 37 -2.14 22.09 -22.41
N LEU A 38 -2.58 23.27 -22.85
CA LEU A 38 -1.72 24.46 -22.88
C LEU A 38 -1.22 24.81 -21.48
N ALA A 39 0.09 25.03 -21.33
CA ALA A 39 0.70 25.41 -20.06
C ALA A 39 0.53 26.92 -19.76
N THR A 40 -0.72 27.38 -19.64
CA THR A 40 -1.00 28.76 -19.23
C THR A 40 -0.54 29.03 -17.79
N PRO A 41 -0.32 30.30 -17.39
CA PRO A 41 0.00 30.63 -16.01
C PRO A 41 -1.03 30.10 -15.00
N SER A 42 -2.32 30.10 -15.38
CA SER A 42 -3.39 29.52 -14.56
C SER A 42 -3.27 28.00 -14.47
N ALA A 43 -3.05 27.30 -15.59
CA ALA A 43 -2.90 25.84 -15.62
C ALA A 43 -1.68 25.37 -14.82
N LYS A 44 -0.55 26.09 -14.89
CA LYS A 44 0.66 25.81 -14.09
C LYS A 44 0.39 25.94 -12.59
N LYS A 45 -0.37 26.96 -12.17
CA LYS A 45 -0.76 27.12 -10.75
C LYS A 45 -1.67 25.97 -10.27
N VAL A 46 -2.65 25.58 -11.09
CA VAL A 46 -3.55 24.45 -10.80
C VAL A 46 -2.76 23.14 -10.69
N LEU A 47 -1.80 22.92 -11.59
CA LEU A 47 -0.93 21.75 -11.55
C LEU A 47 -0.12 21.69 -10.25
N ALA A 48 0.52 22.80 -9.89
CA ALA A 48 1.31 22.88 -8.66
C ALA A 48 0.46 22.58 -7.41
N GLU A 49 -0.77 23.10 -7.36
CA GLU A 49 -1.69 22.84 -6.26
C GLU A 49 -2.15 21.37 -6.24
N ASN A 50 -2.49 20.79 -7.39
CA ASN A 50 -2.85 19.38 -7.49
C ASN A 50 -1.70 18.45 -7.05
N LEU A 51 -0.46 18.78 -7.43
CA LEU A 51 0.73 18.02 -7.00
C LEU A 51 0.93 18.12 -5.49
N LYS A 52 0.78 19.32 -4.90
CA LYS A 52 0.82 19.50 -3.44
C LYS A 52 -0.25 18.69 -2.74
N GLN A 53 -1.48 18.70 -3.24
CA GLN A 53 -2.58 17.94 -2.66
C GLN A 53 -2.36 16.43 -2.79
N LYS A 54 -1.85 15.95 -3.92
CA LYS A 54 -1.48 14.54 -4.09
C LYS A 54 -0.40 14.14 -3.08
N ALA A 55 0.69 14.91 -3.01
CA ALA A 55 1.77 14.67 -2.06
C ALA A 55 1.29 14.68 -0.60
N HIS A 56 0.41 15.62 -0.23
CA HIS A 56 -0.17 15.66 1.11
C HIS A 56 -1.08 14.45 1.40
N LYS A 57 -1.91 14.04 0.43
CA LYS A 57 -2.75 12.84 0.56
C LYS A 57 -1.90 11.57 0.70
N GLU A 58 -0.85 11.44 -0.11
CA GLU A 58 0.07 10.32 -0.05
C GLU A 58 0.83 10.29 1.28
N ALA A 59 1.35 11.43 1.74
CA ALA A 59 1.98 11.56 3.05
C ALA A 59 1.03 11.17 4.19
N LYS A 60 -0.25 11.57 4.11
CA LYS A 60 -1.27 11.18 5.10
C LYS A 60 -1.51 9.68 5.09
N ILE A 61 -1.65 9.06 3.92
CA ILE A 61 -1.82 7.59 3.79
C ILE A 61 -0.61 6.86 4.36
N VAL A 62 0.61 7.33 4.09
CA VAL A 62 1.85 6.76 4.63
C VAL A 62 1.91 6.95 6.15
N ALA A 63 1.52 8.11 6.66
CA ALA A 63 1.47 8.38 8.10
C ALA A 63 0.44 7.48 8.82
N ASP A 64 -0.76 7.33 8.26
CA ASP A 64 -1.80 6.44 8.78
C ASP A 64 -1.32 4.97 8.77
N ALA A 65 -0.61 4.55 7.71
CA ALA A 65 0.01 3.22 7.64
C ALA A 65 1.12 3.03 8.69
N LYS A 66 1.93 4.06 8.95
CA LYS A 66 2.97 4.01 10.01
C LYS A 66 2.35 3.96 11.40
N ALA A 67 1.29 4.72 11.67
CA ALA A 67 0.57 4.65 12.94
C ALA A 67 -0.02 3.26 13.18
N LYS A 68 -0.62 2.64 12.15
CA LYS A 68 -1.07 1.24 12.21
C LYS A 68 0.09 0.26 12.42
N ALA A 69 1.23 0.49 11.78
CA ALA A 69 2.42 -0.33 11.96
C ALA A 69 2.90 -0.33 13.42
N GLU A 70 2.94 0.83 14.07
CA GLU A 70 3.31 0.95 15.47
C GLU A 70 2.30 0.25 16.40
N ALA A 71 1.00 0.43 16.15
CA ALA A 71 -0.05 -0.26 16.89
C ALA A 71 0.09 -1.79 16.78
N ILE A 72 0.38 -2.30 15.59
CA ILE A 72 0.57 -3.75 15.35
C ILE A 72 1.82 -4.28 16.05
N LYS A 73 2.94 -3.54 16.02
CA LYS A 73 4.18 -3.94 16.71
C LYS A 73 4.03 -4.02 18.22
N ALA A 74 3.15 -3.21 18.80
CA ALA A 74 2.87 -3.23 20.24
C ALA A 74 1.95 -4.39 20.66
N LEU A 75 1.30 -5.07 19.72
CA LEU A 75 0.41 -6.19 20.02
C LEU A 75 1.19 -7.50 20.19
N GLU A 76 1.08 -8.10 21.35
CA GLU A 76 1.47 -9.50 21.54
C GLU A 76 0.35 -10.42 21.06
N ILE A 77 0.51 -11.04 19.89
CA ILE A 77 -0.50 -11.94 19.34
C ILE A 77 -0.25 -13.38 19.81
N LYS A 78 -1.24 -13.93 20.51
CA LYS A 78 -1.31 -15.34 20.89
C LYS A 78 -2.46 -16.01 20.15
N ILE A 79 -2.15 -17.08 19.43
CA ILE A 79 -3.12 -17.88 18.68
C ILE A 79 -3.31 -19.20 19.41
N THR A 80 -4.50 -19.43 19.94
CA THR A 80 -4.89 -20.72 20.54
C THR A 80 -5.37 -21.66 19.44
N ALA A 81 -4.77 -22.85 19.34
CA ALA A 81 -5.16 -23.87 18.37
C ALA A 81 -5.13 -25.28 18.97
N LYS A 82 -6.02 -26.15 18.51
CA LYS A 82 -6.05 -27.57 18.93
C LYS A 82 -4.76 -28.28 18.48
N ALA A 83 -4.08 -28.89 19.44
CA ALA A 83 -2.82 -29.58 19.21
C ALA A 83 -2.78 -30.94 19.90
N GLY A 84 -2.11 -31.90 19.25
CA GLY A 84 -1.74 -33.19 19.83
C GLY A 84 -0.23 -33.18 20.08
N GLY A 85 0.17 -32.88 21.32
CA GLY A 85 1.58 -32.63 21.64
C GLY A 85 2.09 -31.37 20.93
N GLU A 86 3.19 -31.47 20.20
CA GLU A 86 3.79 -30.33 19.47
C GLU A 86 3.14 -30.03 18.11
N LYS A 87 2.33 -30.96 17.57
CA LYS A 87 1.75 -30.85 16.23
C LYS A 87 0.30 -30.37 16.31
N LEU A 88 -0.04 -29.40 15.48
CA LEU A 88 -1.42 -28.90 15.34
C LEU A 88 -2.26 -29.92 14.58
N PHE A 89 -3.52 -30.10 15.00
CA PHE A 89 -4.49 -30.92 14.25
C PHE A 89 -4.88 -30.25 12.93
N GLY A 90 -4.91 -28.91 12.92
CA GLY A 90 -5.09 -28.09 11.74
C GLY A 90 -3.80 -27.38 11.31
N SER A 91 -3.96 -26.27 10.60
CA SER A 91 -2.86 -25.37 10.26
C SER A 91 -3.26 -23.94 10.53
N VAL A 92 -2.31 -23.15 11.03
CA VAL A 92 -2.46 -21.70 11.14
C VAL A 92 -1.97 -21.06 9.84
N THR A 93 -2.80 -20.19 9.28
CA THR A 93 -2.56 -19.51 8.01
C THR A 93 -2.72 -18.00 8.14
N SER A 94 -2.40 -17.25 7.08
CA SER A 94 -2.63 -15.80 7.02
C SER A 94 -4.09 -15.40 7.27
N ALA A 95 -5.06 -16.29 7.03
CA ALA A 95 -6.47 -16.02 7.28
C ALA A 95 -6.79 -15.97 8.79
N ASP A 96 -6.19 -16.87 9.57
CA ASP A 96 -6.38 -16.92 11.02
C ASP A 96 -5.72 -15.70 11.69
N LEU A 97 -4.54 -15.30 11.21
CA LEU A 97 -3.87 -14.07 11.62
C LEU A 97 -4.72 -12.82 11.32
N ALA A 98 -5.32 -12.75 10.13
CA ALA A 98 -6.22 -11.64 9.77
C ALA A 98 -7.40 -11.52 10.75
N GLN A 99 -8.03 -12.65 11.12
CA GLN A 99 -9.14 -12.67 12.08
C GLN A 99 -8.70 -12.22 13.48
N VAL A 100 -7.52 -12.66 13.93
CA VAL A 100 -7.01 -12.26 15.25
C VAL A 100 -6.65 -10.77 15.26
N LEU A 101 -6.05 -10.25 14.19
CA LEU A 101 -5.78 -8.82 14.03
C LEU A 101 -7.07 -8.00 14.00
N GLU A 102 -8.09 -8.47 13.30
CA GLU A 102 -9.40 -7.82 13.24
C GLU A 102 -10.07 -7.75 14.62
N LYS A 103 -9.99 -8.83 15.41
CA LYS A 103 -10.45 -8.84 16.82
C LYS A 103 -9.69 -7.84 17.70
N ASN A 104 -8.43 -7.56 17.39
CA ASN A 104 -7.61 -6.55 18.07
C ASN A 104 -7.80 -5.13 17.49
N GLY A 105 -8.82 -4.93 16.65
CA GLY A 105 -9.18 -3.62 16.09
C GLY A 105 -8.39 -3.22 14.84
N GLN A 106 -7.58 -4.12 14.28
CA GLN A 106 -6.79 -3.89 13.07
C GLN A 106 -7.29 -4.77 11.92
N ALA A 107 -8.25 -4.27 11.15
CA ALA A 107 -8.74 -4.96 9.97
C ALA A 107 -7.69 -4.95 8.84
N ILE A 108 -7.10 -6.11 8.54
CA ILE A 108 -6.10 -6.29 7.48
C ILE A 108 -6.50 -7.47 6.62
N GLU A 109 -6.52 -7.28 5.29
CA GLU A 109 -6.81 -8.39 4.38
C GLU A 109 -5.68 -9.42 4.38
N LYS A 110 -6.07 -10.71 4.36
CA LYS A 110 -5.13 -11.85 4.28
C LYS A 110 -4.09 -11.77 3.14
N LYS A 111 -4.37 -11.03 2.07
CA LYS A 111 -3.46 -10.82 0.92
C LYS A 111 -2.20 -10.04 1.30
N PHE A 112 -2.29 -9.23 2.35
CA PHE A 112 -1.19 -8.41 2.84
C PHE A 112 -0.37 -9.08 3.94
N ILE A 113 -0.76 -10.29 4.38
CA ILE A 113 -0.12 -11.03 5.46
C ILE A 113 0.60 -12.27 4.88
N THR A 114 1.88 -12.38 5.17
CA THR A 114 2.73 -13.50 4.76
C THR A 114 3.27 -14.21 6.00
N SER A 115 2.70 -15.38 6.33
CA SER A 115 3.12 -16.20 7.48
C SER A 115 3.50 -17.64 7.12
N GLY A 116 3.27 -18.05 5.87
CA GLY A 116 3.30 -19.46 5.49
C GLY A 116 2.20 -20.30 6.18
N VAL A 117 2.24 -21.61 5.96
CA VAL A 117 1.33 -22.58 6.59
C VAL A 117 2.05 -23.23 7.77
N ILE A 118 1.56 -22.98 8.98
CA ILE A 118 2.20 -23.46 10.21
C ILE A 118 1.40 -24.63 10.78
N LYS A 119 2.10 -25.71 11.16
CA LYS A 119 1.51 -26.97 11.64
C LYS A 119 2.02 -27.41 13.01
N ARG A 120 2.77 -26.54 13.71
CA ARG A 120 3.36 -26.82 15.02
C ARG A 120 3.19 -25.63 15.94
N ILE A 121 3.16 -25.91 17.24
CA ILE A 121 3.20 -24.90 18.30
C ILE A 121 4.57 -24.22 18.30
N GLY A 122 4.63 -22.96 18.73
CA GLY A 122 5.88 -22.21 18.86
C GLY A 122 5.74 -20.74 18.53
N LYS A 123 6.89 -20.05 18.48
CA LYS A 123 7.00 -18.64 18.14
C LYS A 123 7.34 -18.48 16.67
N TYR A 124 6.58 -17.66 15.97
CA TYR A 124 6.75 -17.40 14.54
C TYR A 124 6.65 -15.90 14.27
N SER A 125 7.08 -15.48 13.08
CA SER A 125 6.95 -14.10 12.61
C SER A 125 6.18 -14.06 11.29
N ALA A 126 5.20 -13.17 11.20
CA ALA A 126 4.46 -12.91 9.97
C ALA A 126 4.80 -11.52 9.45
N THR A 127 4.99 -11.40 8.14
CA THR A 127 5.24 -10.11 7.49
C THR A 127 3.92 -9.52 6.99
N ILE A 128 3.62 -8.30 7.41
CA ILE A 128 2.40 -7.56 7.10
C ILE A 128 2.74 -6.33 6.27
N ARG A 129 2.18 -6.23 5.06
CA ARG A 129 2.38 -5.11 4.14
C ARG A 129 1.19 -4.14 4.21
N LEU A 130 1.34 -3.03 4.94
CA LEU A 130 0.30 -2.01 5.09
C LEU A 130 0.30 -0.99 3.94
N HIS A 131 1.48 -0.68 3.42
CA HIS A 131 1.68 0.22 2.27
C HIS A 131 2.88 -0.27 1.44
N ARG A 132 3.07 0.28 0.23
CA ARG A 132 4.23 -0.05 -0.63
C ARG A 132 5.56 0.17 0.09
N GLU A 133 5.60 1.14 1.00
CA GLU A 133 6.79 1.52 1.77
C GLU A 133 6.71 1.09 3.25
N VAL A 134 5.60 0.54 3.71
CA VAL A 134 5.39 0.19 5.12
C VAL A 134 5.12 -1.30 5.23
N ILE A 135 6.17 -2.02 5.62
CA ILE A 135 6.17 -3.45 5.88
C ILE A 135 6.57 -3.67 7.34
N VAL A 136 5.85 -4.55 8.03
CA VAL A 136 6.00 -4.82 9.46
C VAL A 136 6.10 -6.31 9.70
N ASP A 137 7.12 -6.73 10.44
CA ASP A 137 7.18 -8.09 10.97
C ASP A 137 6.49 -8.14 12.33
N LEU A 138 5.52 -9.04 12.43
CA LEU A 138 4.73 -9.27 13.62
C LEU A 138 5.11 -10.62 14.23
N PRO A 139 5.77 -10.65 15.41
CA PRO A 139 5.95 -11.88 16.15
C PRO A 139 4.61 -12.35 16.73
N PHE A 140 4.33 -13.64 16.64
CA PHE A 140 3.16 -14.26 17.25
C PHE A 140 3.50 -15.65 17.78
N GLU A 141 2.77 -16.07 18.80
CA GLU A 141 2.95 -17.36 19.46
C GLU A 141 1.70 -18.22 19.26
N ILE A 142 1.91 -19.46 18.84
CA ILE A 142 0.85 -20.45 18.77
C ILE A 142 0.91 -21.28 20.04
N VAL A 143 -0.22 -21.37 20.75
CA VAL A 143 -0.37 -22.10 22.02
C VAL A 143 -1.45 -23.18 21.86
N ALA A 144 -1.29 -24.30 22.57
CA ALA A 144 -2.32 -25.33 22.61
C ALA A 144 -3.58 -24.79 23.29
N GLU A 145 -4.74 -25.02 22.69
CA GLU A 145 -6.02 -24.85 23.37
C GLU A 145 -6.10 -25.90 24.50
N GLN A 146 -6.05 -25.44 25.76
CA GLN A 146 -6.28 -26.32 26.91
C GLN A 146 -7.76 -26.70 26.93
N ALA A 147 -8.01 -28.01 26.93
CA ALA A 147 -9.34 -28.62 27.01
C ALA A 147 -10.01 -28.39 28.37
#